data_AF-A0A5K1CR79-F1
#
_entry.id   AF-A0A5K1CR79-F1
#
_cell.length_a   1.000
_cell.length_b   1.000
_cell.length_c   1.000
_cell.angle_alpha   90.00
_cell.angle_beta   90.00
_cell.angle_gamma   90.00
#
_symmetry.space_group_name_H-M   'P 1'
#
loop_
_entity.id
_entity.type
_entity.pdbx_description
1 polymer ?
#
loop_
_entity_poly.entity_id
_entity_poly.type
_entity_poly.pdbx_seq_one_letter_code
_entity_poly.pdbx_strand_id
1 'polypeptide(L)'
;SEHRKAGRRLKNMMNGDLLMPRMAKHECKMDATENEPKRMVCQPIIGEGVFRFDCSEHARVAAYPSFSFANVEDRETGITTCRLPEYIPFYLYSNGQQIVTVE
;
A
#
# COMPACT_ATOMS: atom_id res chain seq x y z
N SER A 1 -34.87 6.72 49.66
CA SER A 1 -35.09 5.79 48.53
C SER A 1 -35.08 6.61 47.26
N GLU A 2 -34.63 6.17 46.09
CA GLU A 2 -33.89 5.01 45.59
C GLU A 2 -33.42 5.49 44.20
N HIS A 3 -32.11 5.55 43.99
CA HIS A 3 -31.36 4.69 43.06
C HIS A 3 -31.71 4.79 41.55
N ARG A 4 -30.78 5.45 40.83
CA ARG A 4 -30.05 4.96 39.63
C ARG A 4 -30.86 4.24 38.53
N LYS A 5 -30.79 4.75 37.30
CA LYS A 5 -29.95 4.13 36.26
C LYS A 5 -29.77 5.01 35.02
N ALA A 6 -28.51 5.26 34.70
CA ALA A 6 -28.05 5.60 33.37
C ALA A 6 -28.37 4.43 32.41
N GLY A 7 -28.79 4.76 31.19
CA GLY A 7 -29.00 3.79 30.12
C GLY A 7 -28.95 4.48 28.77
N ARG A 8 -27.75 4.82 28.30
CA ARG A 8 -27.51 5.16 26.89
C ARG A 8 -27.84 3.92 26.06
N ARG A 9 -28.95 3.95 25.33
CA ARG A 9 -29.31 2.91 24.37
C ARG A 9 -28.39 3.09 23.16
N LEU A 10 -27.36 2.24 23.04
CA LEU A 10 -26.57 2.11 21.82
C LEU A 10 -27.55 1.83 20.67
N LYS A 11 -27.59 2.72 19.69
CA LYS A 11 -28.27 2.46 18.43
C LYS A 11 -27.31 1.65 17.57
N ASN A 12 -27.59 0.35 17.49
CA ASN A 12 -27.26 -0.60 16.43
C ASN A 12 -26.11 -0.19 15.48
N MET A 13 -24.91 -0.72 15.73
CA MET A 13 -23.81 -0.81 14.78
C MET A 13 -24.10 -1.90 13.74
N MET A 14 -24.93 -1.60 12.75
CA MET A 14 -25.01 -2.38 11.51
C MET A 14 -25.35 -1.46 10.34
N ASN A 15 -24.48 -0.49 10.09
CA ASN A 15 -24.33 0.00 8.72
C ASN A 15 -23.03 -0.62 8.24
N GLY A 16 -23.18 -1.77 7.57
CA GLY A 16 -22.13 -2.29 6.72
C GLY A 16 -21.95 -1.29 5.60
N ASP A 17 -21.07 -0.31 5.84
CA ASP A 17 -20.38 0.36 4.74
C ASP A 17 -19.68 -0.77 4.01
N LEU A 18 -20.31 -1.23 2.93
CA LEU A 18 -19.65 -1.98 1.87
C LEU A 18 -18.44 -1.14 1.51
N LEU A 19 -17.29 -1.49 2.09
CA LEU A 19 -15.99 -1.02 1.67
C LEU A 19 -15.82 -1.57 0.27
N MET A 20 -16.42 -0.88 -0.71
CA MET A 20 -16.16 -1.14 -2.11
C MET A 20 -14.65 -0.94 -2.26
N PRO A 21 -13.88 -1.98 -2.63
CA PRO A 21 -12.46 -1.80 -2.87
C PRO A 21 -12.34 -0.83 -4.05
N ARG A 22 -12.12 0.45 -3.72
CA ARG A 22 -11.90 1.49 -4.71
C ARG A 22 -10.47 1.30 -5.17
N MET A 23 -10.28 0.41 -6.14
CA MET A 23 -8.99 0.23 -6.80
C MET A 23 -8.50 1.61 -7.24
N ALA A 24 -7.26 1.96 -6.89
CA ALA A 24 -6.65 3.20 -7.35
C ALA A 24 -6.75 3.23 -8.88
N LYS A 25 -7.58 4.11 -9.43
CA LYS A 25 -7.64 4.33 -10.87
C LYS A 25 -6.36 5.08 -11.24
N HIS A 26 -5.32 4.33 -11.56
CA HIS A 26 -4.13 4.91 -12.14
C HIS A 26 -4.40 5.16 -13.63
N GLU A 27 -4.98 6.31 -13.95
CA GLU A 27 -4.93 6.83 -15.31
C GLU A 27 -3.50 7.29 -15.57
N CYS A 28 -2.62 6.35 -15.92
CA CYS A 28 -1.29 6.66 -16.41
C CYS A 28 -1.46 7.41 -17.73
N LYS A 29 -1.22 8.73 -17.74
CA LYS A 29 -1.00 9.44 -18.99
C LYS A 29 0.35 8.98 -19.53
N MET A 30 0.31 8.02 -20.46
CA MET A 30 1.48 7.55 -21.19
C MET A 30 2.07 8.71 -21.97
N ASP A 31 3.21 9.23 -21.50
CA ASP A 31 4.13 9.92 -22.39
C ASP A 31 4.86 8.84 -23.22
N ALA A 32 5.05 9.10 -24.51
CA ALA A 32 5.58 8.11 -25.46
C ALA A 32 7.07 7.78 -25.25
N THR A 33 7.69 8.24 -24.17
CA THR A 33 9.09 7.96 -23.80
C THR A 33 9.22 6.86 -22.74
N GLU A 34 8.11 6.24 -22.29
CA GLU A 34 8.10 5.28 -21.18
C GLU A 34 8.25 3.79 -21.56
N ASN A 35 9.16 3.46 -22.47
CA ASN A 35 9.44 2.06 -22.87
C ASN A 35 10.69 1.43 -22.23
N GLU A 36 11.45 2.19 -21.45
CA GLU A 36 12.66 1.68 -20.80
C GLU A 36 12.35 1.14 -19.38
N PRO A 37 12.83 -0.07 -19.03
CA PRO A 37 12.70 -0.61 -17.68
C PRO A 37 13.33 0.32 -16.63
N LYS A 38 12.59 0.64 -15.57
CA LYS A 38 13.05 1.48 -14.45
C LYS A 38 13.20 0.65 -13.18
N ARG A 39 14.27 0.89 -12.40
CA ARG A 39 14.40 0.27 -11.07
C ARG A 39 13.30 0.74 -10.13
N MET A 40 12.73 -0.19 -9.36
CA MET A 40 11.77 0.12 -8.31
C MET A 40 12.45 0.77 -7.10
N VAL A 41 11.68 1.57 -6.36
CA VAL A 41 12.08 2.16 -5.09
C VAL A 41 11.95 1.09 -4.00
N CYS A 42 13.06 0.71 -3.38
CA CYS A 42 13.10 -0.25 -2.29
C CYS A 42 13.05 0.46 -0.94
N GLN A 43 12.20 -0.02 -0.03
CA GLN A 43 12.17 0.41 1.36
C GLN A 43 12.04 -0.80 2.31
N PRO A 44 12.95 -0.97 3.28
CA PRO A 44 12.81 -1.98 4.32
C PRO A 44 11.63 -1.67 5.26
N ILE A 45 10.85 -2.69 5.62
CA ILE A 45 9.67 -2.56 6.48
C ILE A 45 9.55 -3.74 7.46
N ILE A 46 8.95 -3.55 8.64
CA ILE A 46 8.52 -4.56 9.64
C ILE A 46 9.62 -5.44 10.28
N GLY A 47 10.64 -5.86 9.55
CA GLY A 47 11.71 -6.71 10.06
C GLY A 47 12.88 -6.90 9.09
N GLU A 48 13.93 -7.56 9.57
CA GLU A 48 15.13 -7.84 8.77
C GLU A 48 14.78 -8.73 7.57
N GLY A 49 15.25 -8.33 6.38
CA GLY A 49 15.03 -9.07 5.14
C GLY A 49 13.66 -8.86 4.49
N VAL A 50 12.76 -8.05 5.07
CA VAL A 50 11.47 -7.71 4.48
C VAL A 50 11.54 -6.34 3.83
N PHE A 51 11.29 -6.30 2.51
CA PHE A 51 11.39 -5.10 1.69
C PHE A 51 10.11 -4.86 0.91
N ARG A 52 9.71 -3.60 0.80
CA ARG A 52 8.68 -3.09 -0.10
C ARG A 52 9.35 -2.52 -1.35
N PHE A 53 8.74 -2.79 -2.51
CA PHE A 53 9.16 -2.23 -3.78
C PHE A 53 8.00 -1.46 -4.42
N ASP A 54 8.20 -0.17 -4.69
CA ASP A 54 7.20 0.70 -5.32
C ASP A 54 7.75 1.24 -6.66
N CYS A 55 6.90 1.45 -7.66
CA CYS A 55 7.33 2.05 -8.95
C CYS A 55 7.82 3.50 -8.77
N SER A 56 7.19 4.23 -7.86
CA SER A 56 7.52 5.62 -7.50
C SER A 56 6.91 5.96 -6.15
N GLU A 57 7.34 7.07 -5.53
CA GLU A 57 6.70 7.57 -4.31
C GLU A 57 5.22 7.91 -4.51
N HIS A 58 4.84 8.36 -5.71
CA HIS A 58 3.45 8.63 -6.04
C HIS A 58 2.64 7.32 -6.10
N ALA A 59 3.18 6.28 -6.73
CA ALA A 59 2.55 4.96 -6.78
C ALA A 59 2.36 4.36 -5.37
N ARG A 60 3.34 4.54 -4.48
CA ARG A 60 3.25 4.16 -3.06
C ARG A 60 2.03 4.79 -2.38
N VAL A 61 1.88 6.11 -2.52
CA VAL A 61 0.76 6.87 -1.93
C VAL A 61 -0.57 6.47 -2.55
N ALA A 62 -0.61 6.27 -3.87
CA ALA A 62 -1.83 5.85 -4.59
C ALA A 62 -2.30 4.44 -4.17
N ALA A 63 -1.39 3.58 -3.71
CA ALA A 63 -1.72 2.24 -3.20
C ALA A 63 -2.32 2.24 -1.77
N TYR A 64 -2.61 3.40 -1.18
CA TYR A 64 -3.30 3.50 0.10
C TYR A 64 -4.84 3.35 -0.05
N PRO A 65 -5.52 2.64 0.87
CA PRO A 65 -4.98 1.84 1.98
C PRO A 65 -4.52 0.45 1.52
N SER A 66 -3.48 -0.07 2.18
CA SER A 66 -3.07 -1.47 1.98
C SER A 66 -3.83 -2.40 2.91
N PHE A 67 -4.49 -3.42 2.36
CA PHE A 67 -5.22 -4.42 3.13
C PHE A 67 -4.35 -5.56 3.68
N SER A 68 -3.10 -5.66 3.22
CA SER A 68 -2.19 -6.74 3.62
C SER A 68 -1.60 -6.57 5.03
N PHE A 69 -1.85 -5.46 5.72
CA PHE A 69 -1.31 -5.17 7.04
C PHE A 69 -2.42 -4.87 8.04
N ALA A 70 -2.35 -5.49 9.21
CA ALA A 70 -3.29 -5.22 10.31
C ALA A 70 -3.11 -3.79 10.86
N ASN A 71 -1.86 -3.31 10.91
CA ASN A 71 -1.52 -1.93 11.18
C ASN A 71 -0.90 -1.30 9.91
N VAL A 72 -1.54 -0.25 9.39
CA VAL A 72 -1.07 0.41 8.15
C VAL A 72 0.27 1.12 8.37
N GLU A 73 0.57 1.55 9.59
CA GLU A 73 1.86 2.19 9.91
C GLU A 73 3.04 1.24 9.70
N ASP A 74 2.86 -0.07 9.90
CA ASP A 74 3.91 -1.07 9.70
C ASP A 74 4.36 -1.12 8.23
N ARG A 75 3.45 -0.80 7.30
CA ARG A 75 3.78 -0.66 5.87
C ARG A 75 4.56 0.62 5.57
N GLU A 76 4.22 1.73 6.24
CA GLU A 76 4.77 3.05 5.91
C GLU A 76 6.04 3.39 6.68
N THR A 77 6.23 2.77 7.83
CA THR A 77 7.38 3.02 8.71
C THR A 77 8.59 2.28 8.18
N GLY A 78 9.45 3.02 7.49
CA GLY A 78 10.78 2.51 7.11
C GLY A 78 11.59 2.17 8.35
N ILE A 79 12.23 1.01 8.33
CA ILE A 79 13.17 0.61 9.39
C ILE A 79 14.61 0.71 8.88
N THR A 80 15.56 1.01 9.76
CA THR A 80 16.97 0.92 9.40
C THR A 80 17.39 -0.55 9.41
N THR A 81 17.96 -1.03 8.31
CA THR A 81 18.54 -2.37 8.21
C THR A 81 19.96 -2.29 7.66
N CYS A 82 20.84 -3.16 8.14
CA CYS A 82 22.19 -3.32 7.58
C CYS A 82 22.18 -4.16 6.28
N ARG A 83 21.05 -4.82 5.97
CA ARG A 83 20.92 -5.67 4.78
C ARG A 83 20.14 -4.93 3.70
N LEU A 84 20.72 -4.92 2.50
CA LEU A 84 20.04 -4.54 1.27
C LEU A 84 19.44 -5.78 0.61
N PRO A 85 18.38 -5.64 -0.21
CA PRO A 85 17.92 -6.76 -1.02
C PRO A 85 19.04 -7.16 -2.00
N GLU A 86 19.15 -8.45 -2.26
CA GLU A 86 20.11 -8.98 -3.23
C GLU A 86 19.81 -8.49 -4.65
N TYR A 87 18.53 -8.27 -4.95
CA TYR A 87 18.06 -7.77 -6.23
C TYR A 87 16.99 -6.69 -6.05
N ILE A 88 17.04 -5.66 -6.89
CA ILE A 88 16.02 -4.62 -6.98
C ILE A 88 15.27 -4.79 -8.29
N PRO A 89 13.96 -5.11 -8.26
CA PRO A 89 13.16 -5.28 -9.46
C PRO A 89 13.10 -4.07 -10.39
N PHE A 90 12.90 -4.38 -11.66
CA PHE A 90 12.58 -3.40 -12.68
C PHE A 90 11.08 -3.44 -12.98
N TYR A 91 10.52 -2.29 -13.30
CA TYR A 91 9.17 -2.18 -13.82
C TYR A 91 9.14 -1.46 -15.16
N LEU A 92 8.14 -1.80 -15.95
CA LEU A 92 7.81 -1.17 -17.23
C LEU A 92 6.29 -1.07 -17.34
N TYR A 93 5.79 0.02 -17.90
CA TYR A 93 4.40 0.12 -18.31
C TYR A 93 4.29 -0.23 -19.79
N SER A 94 3.50 -1.24 -20.12
CA SER A 94 3.24 -1.64 -21.51
C SER A 94 1.76 -1.95 -21.68
N ASN A 95 1.13 -1.35 -22.69
CA ASN A 95 -0.29 -1.55 -23.02
C ASN A 95 -1.25 -1.39 -21.82
N GLY A 96 -0.99 -0.40 -20.94
CA GLY A 96 -1.80 -0.15 -19.74
C GLY A 96 -1.58 -1.16 -18.60
N GLN A 97 -0.64 -2.09 -18.75
CA GLN A 97 -0.26 -3.06 -17.73
C GLN A 97 1.13 -2.73 -17.18
N GLN A 98 1.29 -2.92 -15.87
CA GLN A 98 2.61 -2.92 -15.24
C GLN A 98 3.23 -4.32 -15.36
N ILE A 99 4.44 -4.39 -15.91
CA ILE A 99 5.27 -5.58 -15.96
C ILE A 99 6.40 -5.40 -14.95
N VAL A 100 6.63 -6.41 -14.10
CA VAL A 100 7.71 -6.42 -13.12
C VAL A 100 8.65 -7.58 -13.44
N THR A 101 9.94 -7.29 -13.53
CA THR A 101 11.00 -8.29 -13.78
C THR A 101 11.82 -8.50 -12.52
N VAL A 102 11.99 -9.77 -12.15
CA VAL A 102 12.84 -10.23 -11.05
C VAL A 102 13.91 -11.16 -11.63
N GLU A 103 15.20 -10.81 -11.48
CA GLU A 103 16.35 -11.56 -12.01
C GLU A 103 17.35 -11.92 -10.92
#